data_AF-A0A2V9FDZ6-F1
#
_entry.id   AF-A0A2V9FDZ6-F1
#
_cell.length_a   1.000
_cell.length_b   1.000
_cell.length_c   1.000
_cell.angle_alpha   90.00
_cell.angle_beta   90.00
_cell.angle_gamma   90.00
#
_symmetry.space_group_name_H-M   'P 1'
#
loop_
_entity.id
_entity.type
_entity.pdbx_description
1 polymer ?
#
loop_
_entity_poly.entity_id
_entity_poly.type
_entity_poly.pdbx_seq_one_letter_code
_entity_poly.pdbx_strand_id
1 'polypeptide(L)'
;MHPEVSGELNEAAIGDFLLFGLNCDNATTSFRDIQRLPPGHSLSISTEGLKIRRYWTPPTDGRIRYKKPEEYVENFKSLLESAVVDRLRTDRAGILLSGGLDTSSVAAVAREISAKGPQNTDIRCYTHIFD
;
A
#
# COMPACT_ATOMS: atom_id res chain seq x y z
N MET A 1 -14.74 16.47 19.06
CA MET A 1 -13.66 15.58 19.54
C MET A 1 -14.12 14.94 20.84
N HIS A 2 -13.65 13.73 21.20
CA HIS A 2 -14.04 13.10 22.48
C HIS A 2 -13.53 13.95 23.66
N PRO A 3 -14.27 14.12 24.77
CA PRO A 3 -13.87 15.02 25.87
C PRO A 3 -12.51 14.69 26.50
N GLU A 4 -12.10 13.42 26.46
CA GLU A 4 -10.82 12.94 27.00
C GLU A 4 -9.66 13.01 25.99
N VAL A 5 -9.89 13.51 24.77
CA VAL A 5 -8.86 13.66 23.74
C VAL A 5 -8.59 15.15 23.57
N SER A 6 -7.38 15.58 23.90
CA SER A 6 -6.96 16.97 23.73
C SER A 6 -6.90 17.36 22.25
N GLY A 7 -7.20 18.63 21.99
CA GLY A 7 -6.96 19.26 20.69
C GLY A 7 -5.49 19.67 20.47
N GLU A 8 -4.60 19.37 21.41
CA GLU A 8 -3.18 19.70 21.32
C GLU A 8 -2.49 19.03 20.13
N LEU A 9 -1.61 19.80 19.51
CA LEU A 9 -0.80 19.35 18.41
C LEU A 9 0.46 18.64 18.89
N ASN A 10 0.90 17.65 18.11
CA ASN A 10 2.19 17.02 18.27
C ASN A 10 3.23 17.79 17.45
N GLU A 11 4.01 18.65 18.11
CA GLU A 11 5.01 19.50 17.45
C GLU A 11 6.07 18.69 16.68
N ALA A 12 6.48 17.54 17.19
CA ALA A 12 7.45 16.68 16.51
C ALA A 12 6.86 16.09 15.22
N ALA A 13 5.62 15.60 15.27
CA ALA A 13 4.92 15.08 14.09
C ALA A 13 4.66 16.18 13.04
N ILE A 14 4.37 17.40 13.48
CA ILE A 14 4.25 18.56 12.57
C ILE A 14 5.61 18.89 11.95
N GLY A 15 6.68 18.89 12.75
CA GLY A 15 8.04 19.08 12.26
C GLY A 15 8.41 18.05 11.20
N ASP A 16 8.15 16.77 11.45
CA ASP A 16 8.36 15.69 10.48
C ASP A 16 7.57 15.92 9.19
N PHE A 17 6.28 16.25 9.31
CA PHE A 17 5.43 16.51 8.15
C PHE A 17 5.94 17.68 7.31
N LEU A 18 6.34 18.79 7.94
CA LEU A 18 6.84 19.97 7.23
C LEU A 18 8.20 19.74 6.57
N LEU A 19 9.06 18.91 7.17
CA LEU A 19 10.40 18.62 6.65
C LEU A 19 10.41 17.50 5.62
N PHE A 20 9.58 16.48 5.79
CA PHE A 20 9.64 15.22 5.03
C PHE A 20 8.34 14.85 4.30
N GLY A 21 7.25 15.61 4.51
CA GLY A 21 5.94 15.32 3.94
C GLY A 21 5.18 14.16 4.60
N LEU A 22 5.72 13.61 5.69
CA LEU A 22 5.19 12.46 6.42
C LEU A 22 5.69 12.46 7.87
N ASN A 23 5.05 11.70 8.75
CA ASN A 23 5.55 11.48 10.11
C ASN A 23 6.63 10.39 10.12
N CYS A 24 7.81 10.69 10.69
CA CYS A 24 8.92 9.73 10.76
C CYS A 24 8.61 8.59 11.75
N ASP A 25 7.97 8.92 12.88
CA ASP A 25 7.36 7.91 13.74
C ASP A 25 5.98 7.52 13.20
N ASN A 26 5.89 6.30 12.67
CA ASN A 26 4.67 5.77 12.09
C ASN A 26 3.51 5.57 13.08
N ALA A 27 3.76 5.63 14.40
CA ALA A 27 2.73 5.59 15.43
C ALA A 27 2.07 6.95 15.69
N THR A 28 2.68 8.05 15.25
CA THR A 28 2.20 9.40 15.58
C THR A 28 1.20 9.94 14.57
N THR A 29 0.41 10.92 14.99
CA THR A 29 -0.38 11.80 14.12
C THR A 29 -0.07 13.26 14.46
N SER A 30 -0.66 14.21 13.72
CA SER A 30 -0.54 15.65 14.02
C SER A 30 -1.15 16.05 15.38
N PHE A 31 -1.99 15.21 15.98
CA PHE A 31 -2.59 15.43 17.29
C PHE A 31 -1.89 14.60 18.36
N ARG A 32 -1.62 15.20 19.52
CA ARG A 32 -0.85 14.57 20.61
C ARG A 32 -1.48 13.28 21.12
N ASP A 33 -2.80 13.29 21.32
CA ASP A 33 -3.53 12.19 21.95
C ASP A 33 -4.09 11.17 20.95
N ILE A 34 -3.96 11.44 19.65
CA ILE A 34 -4.41 10.53 18.59
C ILE A 34 -3.18 9.80 18.04
N GLN A 35 -3.14 8.50 18.27
CA GLN A 35 -2.07 7.63 17.78
C GLN A 35 -2.58 6.69 16.70
N ARG A 36 -1.70 6.37 15.74
CA ARG A 36 -1.97 5.43 14.66
C ARG A 36 -1.36 4.08 15.02
N LEU A 37 -2.10 3.00 14.78
CA LEU A 37 -1.51 1.66 14.82
C LEU A 37 -0.45 1.52 13.71
N PRO A 38 0.83 1.24 14.03
CA PRO A 38 1.85 1.18 12.99
C PRO A 38 1.59 0.04 11.98
N PRO A 39 1.98 0.19 10.71
CA PRO A 39 1.85 -0.88 9.72
C PRO A 39 2.52 -2.18 10.17
N GLY A 40 1.96 -3.34 9.80
CA GLY A 40 2.48 -4.65 10.20
C GLY A 40 2.34 -4.98 11.68
N HIS A 41 1.52 -4.23 12.43
CA HIS A 41 1.18 -4.49 13.82
C HIS A 41 -0.30 -4.84 13.99
N SER A 42 -0.60 -5.63 15.01
CA SER A 42 -1.95 -5.87 15.51
C SER A 42 -2.11 -5.23 16.88
N LEU A 43 -3.33 -4.80 17.18
CA LEU A 43 -3.73 -4.25 18.48
C LEU A 43 -4.82 -5.14 19.06
N SER A 44 -4.69 -5.46 20.34
CA SER A 44 -5.69 -6.20 21.11
C SER A 44 -5.99 -5.47 22.41
N ILE A 45 -7.26 -5.41 22.76
CA ILE A 45 -7.75 -4.82 24.01
C ILE A 45 -8.48 -5.92 24.77
N SER A 46 -8.08 -6.17 26.01
CA SER A 46 -8.72 -7.12 26.91
C SER A 46 -8.78 -6.56 28.33
N THR A 47 -9.27 -7.35 29.27
CA THR A 47 -9.23 -7.03 30.71
C THR A 47 -7.81 -6.88 31.24
N GLU A 48 -6.81 -7.41 30.54
CA GLU A 48 -5.38 -7.24 30.86
C GLU A 48 -4.79 -5.93 30.33
N GLY A 49 -5.58 -5.16 29.59
CA GLY A 49 -5.18 -3.89 28.98
C GLY A 49 -4.96 -3.99 27.47
N LEU A 50 -4.22 -3.00 26.95
CA LEU A 50 -3.93 -2.85 25.52
C LEU A 50 -2.57 -3.46 25.20
N LYS A 51 -2.52 -4.33 24.19
CA LYS A 51 -1.28 -4.95 23.70
C LYS A 51 -1.14 -4.71 22.20
N ILE A 52 0.00 -4.17 21.79
CA ILE A 52 0.39 -4.00 20.39
C ILE A 52 1.51 -5.01 20.08
N ARG A 53 1.35 -5.78 19.00
CA ARG A 53 2.32 -6.77 18.55
C ARG A 53 2.64 -6.58 17.08
N ARG A 54 3.92 -6.43 16.75
CA ARG A 54 4.39 -6.52 15.36
C ARG A 54 4.26 -7.97 14.88
N TYR A 55 3.47 -8.19 13.83
CA TYR A 55 3.29 -9.52 13.24
C TYR A 55 4.02 -9.69 11.91
N TRP A 56 4.45 -8.59 11.28
CA TRP A 56 5.14 -8.62 9.99
C TRP A 56 6.20 -7.51 9.90
N THR A 57 7.27 -7.79 9.18
CA THR A 57 8.28 -6.84 8.73
C THR A 57 8.63 -7.17 7.29
N PRO A 58 8.92 -6.17 6.42
CA PRO A 58 9.47 -6.45 5.11
C PRO A 58 10.74 -7.30 5.26
N PRO A 59 10.91 -8.36 4.45
CA PRO A 59 12.17 -9.09 4.42
C PRO A 59 13.27 -8.14 3.91
N THR A 60 14.27 -7.88 4.75
CA THR A 60 15.43 -7.03 4.42
C THR A 60 16.68 -7.86 4.17
N ASP A 61 16.60 -9.17 4.35
CA ASP A 61 17.68 -10.12 4.19
C ASP A 61 17.75 -10.65 2.75
N GLY A 62 18.86 -10.34 2.08
CA GLY A 62 19.22 -10.96 0.81
C GLY A 62 18.84 -10.15 -0.43
N ARG A 63 19.72 -10.23 -1.44
CA ARG A 63 19.42 -9.79 -2.80
C ARG A 63 19.12 -11.03 -3.62
N ILE A 64 18.03 -11.00 -4.39
CA ILE A 64 17.77 -12.04 -5.38
C ILE A 64 18.91 -12.00 -6.40
N ARG A 65 19.56 -13.15 -6.64
CA ARG A 65 20.62 -13.30 -7.64
C ARG A 65 20.34 -14.48 -8.56
N TYR A 66 19.78 -14.18 -9.72
CA TYR A 66 19.66 -15.14 -10.81
C TYR A 66 20.94 -15.21 -11.65
N LYS A 67 21.10 -16.31 -12.39
CA LYS A 67 22.28 -16.55 -13.23
C LYS A 67 22.20 -15.78 -14.54
N LYS A 68 21.00 -15.54 -15.05
CA LYS A 68 20.73 -14.87 -16.31
C LYS A 68 19.82 -13.64 -16.13
N PRO A 69 20.00 -12.57 -16.90
CA PRO A 69 19.13 -11.39 -16.85
C PRO A 69 17.66 -11.70 -17.11
N GLU A 70 17.36 -12.66 -17.98
CA GLU A 70 16.00 -13.00 -18.39
C GLU A 70 15.18 -13.58 -17.23
N GLU A 71 15.82 -14.28 -16.30
CA GLU A 71 15.19 -14.86 -15.11
C GLU A 71 14.63 -13.78 -14.18
N TYR A 72 15.26 -12.59 -14.12
CA TYR A 72 14.72 -11.46 -13.37
C TYR A 72 13.43 -10.93 -13.99
N VAL A 73 13.40 -10.84 -15.32
CA VAL A 73 12.23 -10.36 -16.07
C VAL A 73 11.06 -11.33 -15.90
N GLU A 74 11.32 -12.63 -16.04
CA GLU A 74 10.32 -13.68 -15.85
C GLU A 74 9.75 -13.68 -14.42
N ASN A 75 10.63 -13.61 -13.41
CA ASN A 75 10.18 -13.58 -12.02
C ASN A 75 9.38 -12.31 -11.70
N PHE A 76 9.82 -11.15 -12.20
CA PHE A 76 9.08 -9.90 -12.04
C PHE A 76 7.68 -9.98 -12.69
N LYS A 77 7.60 -10.47 -13.93
CA LYS A 77 6.31 -10.66 -14.62
C LYS A 77 5.37 -11.58 -13.85
N SER A 78 5.87 -12.73 -13.38
CA SER A 78 5.10 -13.68 -12.59
C SER A 78 4.57 -13.06 -11.29
N LEU A 79 5.40 -12.29 -10.57
CA LEU A 79 4.99 -11.59 -9.36
C LEU A 79 3.96 -10.49 -9.63
N LEU A 80 4.17 -9.71 -10.70
CA LEU A 80 3.25 -8.65 -11.11
C LEU A 80 1.89 -9.23 -11.52
N GLU A 81 1.89 -10.28 -12.34
CA GLU A 81 0.67 -11.02 -12.73
C GLU A 81 -0.07 -11.54 -11.51
N SER A 82 0.62 -12.23 -10.60
CA SER A 82 0.02 -12.73 -9.35
C SER A 82 -0.60 -11.61 -8.53
N ALA A 83 0.12 -10.50 -8.35
CA ALA A 83 -0.35 -9.36 -7.58
C ALA A 83 -1.59 -8.68 -8.21
N VAL A 84 -1.69 -8.67 -9.54
CA VAL A 84 -2.84 -8.15 -10.28
C VAL A 84 -4.02 -9.12 -10.24
N VAL A 85 -3.80 -10.42 -10.42
CA VAL A 85 -4.84 -11.46 -10.26
C VAL A 85 -5.51 -11.35 -8.89
N ASP A 86 -4.71 -11.23 -7.82
CA ASP A 86 -5.22 -11.08 -6.45
C ASP A 86 -6.12 -9.86 -6.25
N ARG A 87 -5.99 -8.84 -7.11
CA ARG A 87 -6.75 -7.57 -7.03
C ARG A 87 -7.88 -7.48 -8.07
N LEU A 88 -7.93 -8.38 -9.05
CA LEU A 88 -9.00 -8.46 -10.07
C LEU A 88 -10.13 -9.44 -9.70
N ARG A 89 -10.39 -9.66 -8.41
CA ARG A 89 -11.34 -10.68 -7.92
C ARG A 89 -12.82 -10.27 -8.04
N THR A 90 -13.12 -9.21 -8.79
CA THR A 90 -14.46 -8.66 -8.95
C THR A 90 -14.78 -8.47 -10.43
N ASP A 91 -16.06 -8.24 -10.74
CA ASP A 91 -16.54 -8.05 -12.10
C ASP A 91 -16.21 -6.66 -12.68
N ARG A 92 -15.69 -5.73 -11.87
CA ARG A 92 -15.35 -4.36 -12.29
C ARG A 92 -14.08 -3.86 -11.60
N ALA A 93 -13.19 -3.23 -12.35
CA ALA A 93 -11.98 -2.63 -11.79
C ALA A 93 -11.72 -1.23 -12.36
N GLY A 94 -11.31 -0.30 -11.50
CA GLY A 94 -10.84 1.02 -11.87
C GLY A 94 -9.31 1.10 -11.77
N ILE A 95 -8.66 1.66 -12.78
CA ILE A 95 -7.20 1.89 -12.78
C ILE A 95 -6.93 3.38 -12.96
N LEU A 96 -6.22 3.98 -12.01
CA LEU A 96 -5.67 5.33 -12.19
C LEU A 96 -4.50 5.25 -13.15
N LEU A 97 -4.64 5.87 -14.32
CA LEU A 97 -3.70 5.78 -15.43
C LEU A 97 -3.12 7.16 -15.72
N SER A 98 -1.96 7.42 -15.11
CA SER A 98 -1.17 8.63 -15.34
C SER A 98 -0.40 8.62 -16.68
N GLY A 99 -0.36 7.48 -17.38
CA GLY A 99 0.50 7.27 -18.56
C GLY A 99 1.95 6.94 -18.20
N GLY A 100 2.28 6.86 -16.92
CA GLY A 100 3.58 6.37 -16.44
C GLY A 100 3.78 4.87 -16.67
N LEU A 101 5.04 4.43 -16.61
CA LEU A 101 5.40 3.03 -16.84
C LEU A 101 4.69 2.07 -15.86
N ASP A 102 4.61 2.44 -14.58
CA ASP A 102 4.05 1.57 -13.55
C ASP A 102 2.54 1.36 -13.73
N THR A 103 1.79 2.45 -13.88
CA THR A 103 0.33 2.39 -14.06
C THR A 103 -0.05 1.73 -15.38
N SER A 104 0.72 1.97 -16.44
CA SER A 104 0.53 1.32 -17.74
C SER A 104 0.85 -0.18 -17.67
N SER A 105 1.87 -0.58 -16.89
CA SER A 105 2.21 -1.99 -16.69
C SER A 105 1.09 -2.74 -15.97
N VAL A 106 0.53 -2.16 -14.91
CA VAL A 106 -0.63 -2.71 -14.21
C VAL A 106 -1.84 -2.81 -15.15
N ALA A 107 -2.13 -1.77 -15.93
CA ALA A 107 -3.25 -1.77 -16.87
C ALA A 107 -3.11 -2.83 -17.97
N ALA A 108 -1.91 -2.99 -18.52
CA ALA A 108 -1.63 -4.00 -19.54
C ALA A 108 -1.82 -5.43 -19.00
N VAL A 109 -1.22 -5.73 -17.84
CA VAL A 109 -1.34 -7.04 -17.19
C VAL A 109 -2.79 -7.32 -16.79
N ALA A 110 -3.50 -6.33 -16.26
CA ALA A 110 -4.91 -6.48 -15.91
C ALA A 110 -5.78 -6.83 -17.11
N ARG A 111 -5.55 -6.16 -18.26
CA ARG A 111 -6.26 -6.44 -19.50
C ARG A 111 -5.97 -7.84 -20.03
N GLU A 112 -4.72 -8.29 -19.96
CA GLU A 112 -4.31 -9.62 -20.39
C GLU A 112 -4.94 -10.72 -19.54
N ILE A 113 -4.93 -10.56 -18.21
CA ILE A 113 -5.58 -11.48 -17.28
C ILE A 113 -7.08 -11.56 -17.55
N SER A 114 -7.76 -10.41 -17.68
CA SER A 114 -9.20 -10.38 -17.95
C SER A 114 -9.57 -10.99 -19.30
N ALA A 115 -8.69 -10.94 -20.31
CA ALA A 115 -8.93 -11.55 -21.61
C ALA A 115 -8.76 -13.08 -21.62
N LYS A 116 -7.92 -13.61 -20.71
CA LYS A 116 -7.62 -15.04 -20.57
C LYS A 116 -8.48 -15.75 -19.51
N GLY A 117 -9.03 -14.98 -18.57
CA GLY A 117 -9.77 -15.50 -17.42
C GLY A 117 -11.20 -15.94 -17.74
N PRO A 118 -11.81 -16.79 -16.90
CA PRO A 118 -13.20 -17.23 -17.05
C PRO A 118 -14.22 -16.14 -16.72
N GLN A 119 -13.80 -15.08 -16.02
CA GLN A 119 -14.63 -13.94 -15.67
C GLN A 119 -14.19 -12.72 -16.50
N ASN A 120 -15.14 -12.11 -17.19
CA ASN A 120 -14.90 -10.87 -17.94
C ASN A 120 -15.02 -9.69 -16.97
N THR A 121 -13.89 -9.20 -16.45
CA THR A 121 -13.86 -8.00 -15.60
C THR A 121 -13.96 -6.74 -16.46
N ASP A 122 -14.94 -5.88 -16.21
CA ASP A 122 -15.04 -4.54 -16.83
C ASP A 122 -13.96 -3.63 -16.24
N ILE A 123 -12.85 -3.49 -16.96
CA ILE A 123 -11.71 -2.65 -16.57
C ILE A 123 -11.86 -1.25 -17.19
N ARG A 124 -11.87 -0.22 -16.35
CA ARG A 124 -11.91 1.18 -16.76
C ARG A 124 -10.69 1.94 -16.26
N CYS A 125 -10.06 2.68 -17.16
CA CYS A 125 -8.92 3.53 -16.84
C CYS A 125 -9.38 4.98 -16.67
N TYR A 126 -8.88 5.64 -15.62
CA TYR A 126 -9.19 7.02 -15.29
C TYR A 126 -7.90 7.84 -15.22
N THR A 127 -7.89 9.00 -15.86
CA THR A 127 -6.80 9.97 -15.73
C THR A 127 -7.36 11.27 -15.17
N HIS A 128 -6.57 11.94 -14.34
CA HIS A 128 -6.91 13.24 -13.78
C HIS A 128 -5.86 14.25 -14.23
N ILE A 129 -6.35 15.37 -14.75
CA ILE A 129 -5.55 16.53 -15.15
C ILE A 129 -6.04 17.68 -14.27
N PHE A 130 -5.10 18.43 -13.68
CA PHE A 130 -5.40 19.66 -12.96
C PHE A 130 -5.17 20.83 -13.93
N ASP A 131 -6.12 21.76 -13.96
CA ASP A 131 -5.99 23.05 -14.66
C ASP A 131 -5.08 24.02 -13.90
#